data_AF-A0A3P6TID9-F1
#
_entry.id   AF-A0A3P6TID9-F1
#
_cell.length_a   1.000
_cell.length_b   1.000
_cell.length_c   1.000
_cell.angle_alpha   90.00
_cell.angle_beta   90.00
_cell.angle_gamma   90.00
#
_symmetry.space_group_name_H-M   'P 1'
#
loop_
_entity.id
_entity.type
_entity.pdbx_description
1 polymer ?
#
loop_
_entity_poly.entity_id
_entity_poly.type
_entity_poly.pdbx_seq_one_letter_code
_entity_poly.pdbx_strand_id
1 'polypeptide(L)'
;MIRATAFKTLCAGFLEEGIRPLARNNAAHGVWTHPEGDWDLFGFSLEKLLHRCPMLGEIEHGDLICGMEAYTPDKAPTVGHSSQARGYYVLNGLNGQGLSLAGGLGDLVANWICDGIPEIDVANLDVGRFLELHANSQYLMERAPEIAAMTYSNMYHSHQFHTARNLRMSPIYHHLRDAGAVFGEIMGYERPLWFVQFPGPDRNALFQGQDALVGKPVWFDRLGSNPMIILSLK
;
A
#
# COMPACT_ATOMS: atom_id res chain seq x y z
N MET A 1 -25.19 20.52 18.04
CA MET A 1 -25.70 19.14 18.24
C MET A 1 -25.98 18.57 16.85
N ILE A 2 -25.00 17.89 16.25
CA ILE A 2 -25.04 17.44 14.85
C ILE A 2 -25.77 16.09 14.81
N ARG A 3 -26.90 16.02 14.10
CA ARG A 3 -27.60 14.77 13.80
C ARG A 3 -27.15 14.28 12.42
N ALA A 4 -26.57 13.08 12.41
CA ALA A 4 -26.33 12.31 11.19
C ALA A 4 -27.66 11.77 10.65
N THR A 5 -28.41 12.57 9.90
CA THR A 5 -29.66 12.12 9.27
C THR A 5 -29.87 12.75 7.89
N ALA A 6 -29.15 12.25 6.89
CA ALA A 6 -29.60 12.09 5.50
C ALA A 6 -28.48 11.37 4.71
N PHE A 7 -28.66 10.09 4.39
CA PHE A 7 -27.71 9.23 3.68
C PHE A 7 -27.49 9.66 2.21
N LYS A 8 -26.90 10.83 1.98
CA LYS A 8 -26.52 11.33 0.65
C LYS A 8 -25.06 11.77 0.66
N THR A 9 -24.17 10.88 1.09
CA THR A 9 -22.73 11.10 1.05
C THR A 9 -22.17 10.48 -0.22
N LEU A 10 -21.46 11.28 -1.01
CA LEU A 10 -20.64 10.78 -2.10
C LEU A 10 -19.21 10.63 -1.58
N CYS A 11 -18.65 9.43 -1.72
CA CYS A 11 -17.25 9.16 -1.44
C CYS A 11 -16.49 9.14 -2.76
N ALA A 12 -15.42 9.92 -2.86
CA ALA A 12 -14.46 9.83 -3.94
C ALA A 12 -13.04 9.90 -3.38
N GLY A 13 -12.12 9.23 -4.06
CA GLY A 13 -10.69 9.25 -3.73
C GLY A 13 -9.97 10.41 -4.41
N PHE A 14 -8.68 10.53 -4.11
CA PHE A 14 -7.75 11.44 -4.75
C PHE A 14 -6.79 10.65 -5.66
N LEU A 15 -6.17 11.33 -6.62
CA LEU A 15 -4.98 10.80 -7.30
C LEU A 15 -3.81 10.71 -6.31
N GLU A 16 -2.79 9.94 -6.65
CA GLU A 16 -1.61 9.75 -5.79
C GLU A 16 -0.97 11.08 -5.36
N GLU A 17 -0.83 12.02 -6.29
CA GLU A 17 -0.26 13.36 -6.03
C GLU A 17 -1.14 14.21 -5.09
N GLY A 18 -2.42 13.87 -4.99
CA GLY A 18 -3.37 14.50 -4.08
C GLY A 18 -3.35 13.92 -2.67
N ILE A 19 -2.72 12.76 -2.47
CA ILE A 19 -2.71 12.10 -1.16
C ILE A 19 -1.55 12.64 -0.35
N ARG A 20 -1.88 13.29 0.76
CA ARG A 20 -0.89 13.88 1.66
C ARG A 20 -0.64 12.94 2.84
N PRO A 21 0.61 12.49 3.07
CA PRO A 21 0.94 11.74 4.26
C PRO A 21 0.84 12.65 5.48
N LEU A 22 0.18 12.18 6.54
CA LEU A 22 0.09 12.94 7.78
C LEU A 22 1.28 12.61 8.68
N ALA A 23 2.24 13.54 8.77
CA ALA A 23 3.31 13.44 9.75
C ALA A 23 2.75 13.56 11.19
N ARG A 24 3.18 12.68 12.10
CA ARG A 24 2.86 12.76 13.55
C ARG A 24 3.60 13.91 14.25
N ASN A 25 3.56 15.12 13.71
CA ASN A 25 4.15 16.26 14.40
C ASN A 25 3.17 16.78 15.46
N ASN A 26 3.52 16.59 16.73
CA ASN A 26 2.81 17.15 17.89
C ASN A 26 1.32 16.77 18.02
N ALA A 27 0.92 15.57 17.57
CA ALA A 27 -0.40 15.06 17.87
C ALA A 27 -0.52 14.78 19.38
N ALA A 28 -1.14 15.68 20.12
CA ALA A 28 -1.51 15.41 21.51
C ALA A 28 -2.44 14.20 21.53
N HIS A 29 -2.14 13.21 22.37
CA HIS A 29 -2.98 12.01 22.50
C HIS A 29 -4.44 12.41 22.78
N GLY A 30 -5.36 11.90 21.95
CA GLY A 30 -6.80 12.16 22.09
C GLY A 30 -7.33 13.39 21.35
N VAL A 31 -6.49 14.16 20.66
CA VAL A 31 -6.94 15.27 19.80
C VAL A 31 -7.11 14.81 18.36
N TRP A 32 -8.34 14.80 17.87
CA TRP A 32 -8.67 14.45 16.49
C TRP A 32 -8.74 15.70 15.61
N THR A 33 -7.69 15.97 14.84
CA THR A 33 -7.69 17.04 13.85
C THR A 33 -8.18 16.51 12.52
N HIS A 34 -9.26 17.06 11.98
CA HIS A 34 -9.74 16.68 10.64
C HIS A 34 -9.16 17.68 9.64
N PRO A 35 -8.58 17.22 8.51
CA PRO A 35 -8.15 18.13 7.46
C PRO A 35 -9.36 18.87 6.89
N GLU A 36 -9.17 20.15 6.58
CA GLU A 36 -10.20 20.96 5.94
C GLU A 36 -10.45 20.47 4.50
N GLY A 37 -11.68 20.66 4.01
CA GLY A 37 -12.05 20.31 2.64
C GLY A 37 -11.28 21.14 1.62
N ASP A 38 -10.62 20.48 0.67
CA ASP A 38 -9.86 21.09 -0.42
C ASP A 38 -10.59 20.86 -1.75
N TRP A 39 -11.39 21.85 -2.17
CA TRP A 39 -12.21 21.76 -3.39
C TRP A 39 -11.37 21.74 -4.67
N ASP A 40 -10.22 22.41 -4.67
CA ASP A 40 -9.32 22.42 -5.82
C ASP A 40 -8.71 21.03 -6.03
N LEU A 41 -8.30 20.38 -4.93
CA LEU A 41 -7.81 19.02 -4.96
C LEU A 41 -8.90 18.01 -5.35
N PHE A 42 -10.13 18.22 -4.88
CA PHE A 42 -11.27 17.35 -5.19
C PHE A 42 -11.79 17.53 -6.63
N GLY A 43 -11.55 18.68 -7.25
CA GLY A 43 -12.10 19.06 -8.56
C GLY A 43 -11.87 18.02 -9.64
N PHE A 44 -10.69 17.39 -9.68
CA PHE A 44 -10.39 16.32 -10.65
C PHE A 44 -11.35 15.13 -10.50
N SER A 45 -11.53 14.64 -9.27
CA SER A 45 -12.42 13.51 -8.99
C SER A 45 -13.88 13.87 -9.24
N LEU A 46 -14.27 15.10 -8.90
CA LEU A 46 -15.60 15.63 -9.18
C LEU A 46 -15.90 15.66 -10.68
N GLU A 47 -14.97 16.10 -11.52
CA GLU A 47 -15.14 16.11 -12.98
C GLU A 47 -15.42 14.70 -13.51
N LYS A 48 -14.68 13.69 -13.05
CA LYS A 48 -14.92 12.28 -13.42
C LYS A 48 -16.27 11.76 -12.94
N LEU A 49 -16.68 12.14 -11.73
CA LEU A 49 -18.00 11.81 -11.19
C LEU A 49 -19.12 12.43 -12.01
N LEU A 50 -19.03 13.72 -12.36
CA LEU A 50 -20.01 14.42 -13.18
C LEU A 50 -20.10 13.84 -14.59
N HIS A 51 -18.96 13.47 -15.19
CA HIS A 51 -18.95 12.77 -16.47
C HIS A 51 -19.69 11.43 -16.40
N ARG A 52 -19.52 10.66 -15.30
CA ARG A 52 -20.17 9.36 -15.13
C ARG A 52 -21.64 9.45 -14.74
N CYS A 53 -21.98 10.44 -13.92
CA CYS A 53 -23.31 10.67 -13.35
C CYS A 53 -23.70 12.15 -13.51
N PRO A 54 -24.11 12.60 -14.72
CA PRO A 54 -24.37 14.02 -15.01
C PRO A 54 -25.41 14.68 -14.11
N MET A 55 -26.39 13.91 -13.62
CA MET A 55 -27.42 14.38 -12.68
C MET A 55 -26.85 14.96 -11.36
N LEU A 56 -25.60 14.64 -11.02
CA LEU A 56 -24.91 15.22 -9.86
C LEU A 56 -24.55 16.71 -10.07
N GLY A 57 -24.54 17.22 -11.31
CA GLY A 57 -24.30 18.63 -11.60
C GLY A 57 -25.53 19.52 -11.38
N GLU A 58 -26.70 18.91 -11.19
CA GLU A 58 -27.98 19.61 -11.00
C GLU A 58 -28.38 19.75 -9.52
N ILE A 59 -27.63 19.14 -8.61
CA ILE A 59 -27.89 19.16 -7.17
C ILE A 59 -27.00 20.18 -6.46
N GLU A 60 -27.52 20.75 -5.38
CA GLU A 60 -26.72 21.58 -4.48
C GLU A 60 -25.69 20.72 -3.74
N HIS A 61 -24.46 21.21 -3.64
CA HIS A 61 -23.41 20.49 -2.92
C HIS A 61 -23.62 20.62 -1.40
N GLY A 62 -23.25 19.57 -0.66
CA GLY A 62 -23.12 19.64 0.79
C GLY A 62 -21.74 20.13 1.21
N ASP A 63 -21.34 19.73 2.42
CA ASP A 63 -19.97 19.92 2.91
C ASP A 63 -18.99 18.95 2.25
N LEU A 64 -17.77 19.41 1.97
CA LEU A 64 -16.65 18.57 1.59
C LEU A 64 -15.85 18.20 2.85
N ILE A 65 -15.82 16.91 3.16
CA ILE A 65 -15.07 16.38 4.31
C ILE A 65 -13.87 15.59 3.79
N CYS A 66 -12.66 16.02 4.16
CA CYS A 66 -11.45 15.26 3.91
C CYS A 66 -11.24 14.24 5.04
N GLY A 67 -11.29 12.96 4.69
CA GLY A 67 -11.02 11.87 5.62
C GLY A 67 -9.53 11.61 5.80
N MET A 68 -9.16 11.11 6.97
CA MET A 68 -7.86 10.48 7.21
C MET A 68 -8.04 8.98 7.33
N GLU A 69 -7.09 8.22 6.82
CA GLU A 69 -7.12 6.76 6.86
C GLU A 69 -5.72 6.20 7.11
N ALA A 70 -5.66 5.06 7.78
CA ALA A 70 -4.43 4.32 8.05
C ALA A 70 -4.16 3.31 6.93
N TYR A 71 -3.01 3.47 6.29
CA TYR A 71 -2.49 2.54 5.30
C TYR A 71 -1.24 1.83 5.82
N THR A 72 -1.11 0.56 5.48
CA THR A 72 0.08 -0.25 5.73
C THR A 72 0.98 -0.24 4.48
N PRO A 73 2.30 -0.47 4.63
CA PRO A 73 3.25 -0.45 3.52
C PRO A 73 2.97 -1.42 2.36
N ASP A 74 2.16 -2.44 2.60
CA ASP A 74 1.88 -3.56 1.68
C ASP A 74 0.39 -3.70 1.33
N LYS A 75 -0.46 -2.75 1.76
CA LYS A 75 -1.92 -2.77 1.56
C LYS A 75 -2.65 -3.93 2.26
N ALA A 76 -1.99 -4.70 3.12
CA ALA A 76 -2.62 -5.76 3.91
C ALA A 76 -2.84 -5.28 5.36
N PRO A 77 -3.98 -5.60 6.02
CA PRO A 77 -4.17 -5.34 7.44
C PRO A 77 -3.00 -5.84 8.31
N THR A 78 -2.77 -5.18 9.44
CA THR A 78 -1.82 -5.65 10.45
C THR A 78 -2.57 -6.27 11.61
N VAL A 79 -2.39 -7.56 11.80
CA VAL A 79 -3.11 -8.39 12.76
C VAL A 79 -2.12 -9.26 13.52
N GLY A 80 -2.32 -9.46 14.81
CA GLY A 80 -1.66 -10.54 15.56
C GLY A 80 -0.94 -10.12 16.82
N HIS A 81 -0.29 -11.10 17.45
CA HIS A 81 0.37 -10.93 18.73
C HIS A 81 1.73 -10.23 18.56
N SER A 82 1.96 -9.16 19.31
CA SER A 82 3.22 -8.42 19.25
C SER A 82 4.33 -9.16 19.98
N SER A 83 5.47 -9.31 19.30
CA SER A 83 6.71 -9.83 19.89
C SER A 83 7.30 -8.91 20.97
N GLN A 84 6.91 -7.64 21.01
CA GLN A 84 7.44 -6.65 21.96
C GLN A 84 6.75 -6.70 23.34
N ALA A 85 5.52 -7.20 23.40
CA ALA A 85 4.74 -7.24 24.64
C ALA A 85 3.82 -8.46 24.70
N ARG A 86 4.00 -9.29 25.74
CA ARG A 86 3.15 -10.46 25.98
C ARG A 86 1.70 -10.02 26.21
N GLY A 87 0.77 -10.67 25.52
CA GLY A 87 -0.66 -10.37 25.61
C GLY A 87 -1.10 -9.09 24.87
N TYR A 88 -0.21 -8.44 24.12
CA TYR A 88 -0.56 -7.29 23.30
C TYR A 88 -0.86 -7.73 21.86
N TYR A 89 -2.11 -7.57 21.44
CA TYR A 89 -2.58 -7.89 20.09
C TYR A 89 -2.81 -6.61 19.30
N VAL A 90 -2.51 -6.67 18.01
CA VAL A 90 -2.68 -5.57 17.07
C VAL A 90 -3.79 -5.94 16.09
N LEU A 91 -4.66 -4.98 15.81
CA LEU A 91 -5.60 -4.98 14.68
C LEU A 91 -5.66 -3.54 14.16
N ASN A 92 -4.88 -3.22 13.13
CA ASN A 92 -4.84 -1.86 12.60
C ASN A 92 -4.52 -1.83 11.09
N GLY A 93 -4.50 -0.61 10.53
CA GLY A 93 -4.08 -0.38 9.16
C GLY A 93 -4.97 -1.10 8.16
N LEU A 94 -6.29 -0.88 8.25
CA LEU A 94 -7.28 -1.61 7.43
C LEU A 94 -7.39 -1.06 6.00
N ASN A 95 -6.51 -0.13 5.60
CA ASN A 95 -6.33 0.33 4.22
C ASN A 95 -7.63 0.79 3.54
N GLY A 96 -8.43 1.60 4.25
CA GLY A 96 -9.71 2.11 3.72
C GLY A 96 -10.86 1.08 3.69
N GLN A 97 -10.61 -0.15 4.16
CA GLN A 97 -11.57 -1.26 4.17
C GLN A 97 -11.99 -1.63 5.59
N GLY A 98 -11.86 -0.70 6.54
CA GLY A 98 -12.10 -0.99 7.96
C GLY A 98 -13.50 -1.48 8.25
N LEU A 99 -14.52 -0.82 7.67
CA LEU A 99 -15.91 -1.19 7.92
C LEU A 99 -16.27 -2.58 7.37
N SER A 100 -15.75 -2.95 6.19
CA SER A 100 -16.04 -4.25 5.57
C SER A 100 -15.28 -5.40 6.25
N LEU A 101 -14.07 -5.15 6.74
CA LEU A 101 -13.22 -6.18 7.35
C LEU A 101 -13.39 -6.31 8.87
N ALA A 102 -13.95 -5.31 9.55
CA ALA A 102 -14.00 -5.24 11.02
C ALA A 102 -14.66 -6.46 11.67
N GLY A 103 -15.76 -6.97 11.10
CA GLY A 103 -16.47 -8.12 11.66
C GLY A 103 -15.60 -9.37 11.69
N GLY A 104 -15.09 -9.77 10.53
CA GLY A 104 -14.31 -11.01 10.39
C GLY A 104 -12.95 -10.93 11.10
N LEU A 105 -12.24 -9.80 10.99
CA LEU A 105 -10.96 -9.65 11.67
C LEU A 105 -11.12 -9.50 13.19
N GLY A 106 -12.22 -8.91 13.66
CA GLY A 106 -12.54 -8.84 15.08
C GLY A 106 -12.76 -10.22 15.68
N ASP A 107 -13.53 -11.08 15.01
CA ASP A 107 -13.77 -12.46 15.42
C ASP A 107 -12.48 -13.29 15.41
N LEU A 108 -11.67 -13.16 14.35
CA LEU A 108 -10.35 -13.79 14.23
C LEU A 108 -9.44 -13.44 15.42
N VAL A 109 -9.34 -12.16 15.78
CA VAL A 109 -8.49 -11.72 16.90
C VAL A 109 -9.07 -12.17 18.24
N ALA A 110 -10.40 -12.15 18.41
CA ALA A 110 -11.04 -12.62 19.63
C ALA A 110 -10.75 -14.11 19.89
N ASN A 111 -10.92 -14.97 18.88
CA ASN A 111 -10.63 -16.39 19.00
C ASN A 111 -9.14 -16.64 19.20
N TRP A 112 -8.27 -15.90 18.51
CA TRP A 112 -6.82 -15.98 18.71
C TRP A 112 -6.41 -15.61 20.15
N ILE A 113 -7.06 -14.62 20.77
CA ILE A 113 -6.81 -14.28 22.18
C ILE A 113 -7.25 -15.40 23.12
N CYS A 114 -8.41 -16.03 22.86
CA CYS A 114 -8.96 -17.09 23.70
C CYS A 114 -8.18 -18.40 23.59
N ASP A 115 -7.86 -18.82 22.37
CA ASP A 115 -7.30 -20.15 22.09
C ASP A 115 -5.77 -20.13 21.95
N GLY A 116 -5.17 -18.95 21.83
CA GLY A 116 -3.72 -18.76 21.73
C GLY A 116 -3.14 -19.02 20.34
N ILE A 117 -3.92 -19.53 19.40
CA ILE A 117 -3.56 -19.75 18.00
C ILE A 117 -4.63 -19.19 17.05
N PRO A 118 -4.28 -18.69 15.87
CA PRO A 118 -5.27 -18.25 14.89
C PRO A 118 -5.95 -19.45 14.23
N GLU A 119 -7.24 -19.32 13.93
CA GLU A 119 -8.03 -20.39 13.28
C GLU A 119 -7.68 -20.61 11.81
N ILE A 120 -7.11 -19.58 11.16
CA ILE A 120 -6.71 -19.57 9.76
C ILE A 120 -5.24 -19.14 9.63
N ASP A 121 -4.66 -19.37 8.45
CA ASP A 121 -3.35 -18.83 8.14
C ASP A 121 -3.40 -17.30 8.04
N VAL A 122 -2.60 -16.65 8.87
CA VAL A 122 -2.49 -15.19 8.99
C VAL A 122 -1.11 -14.68 8.59
N ALA A 123 -0.25 -15.48 7.96
CA ALA A 123 1.13 -15.08 7.66
C ALA A 123 1.25 -13.73 6.92
N ASN A 124 0.34 -13.45 5.98
CA ASN A 124 0.30 -12.18 5.23
C ASN A 124 -0.32 -11.01 6.02
N LEU A 125 -0.99 -11.30 7.13
CA LEU A 125 -1.60 -10.32 8.02
C LEU A 125 -0.80 -10.11 9.30
N ASP A 126 0.13 -11.02 9.61
CA ASP A 126 0.87 -11.05 10.85
C ASP A 126 1.68 -9.76 11.06
N VAL A 127 1.65 -9.21 12.28
CA VAL A 127 2.39 -8.00 12.64
C VAL A 127 3.90 -8.17 12.54
N GLY A 128 4.41 -9.39 12.71
CA GLY A 128 5.83 -9.73 12.62
C GLY A 128 6.37 -9.76 11.20
N ARG A 129 5.55 -9.60 10.16
CA ARG A 129 6.03 -9.56 8.77
C ARG A 129 6.81 -8.28 8.43
N PHE A 130 6.66 -7.22 9.23
CA PHE A 130 7.36 -5.97 9.01
C PHE A 130 8.70 -5.91 9.76
N LEU A 131 9.70 -5.33 9.10
CA LEU A 131 10.97 -4.98 9.72
C LEU A 131 10.88 -3.62 10.43
N GLU A 132 11.81 -3.33 11.34
CA GLU A 132 11.94 -2.02 11.98
C GLU A 132 12.07 -0.88 10.96
N LEU A 133 12.71 -1.14 9.82
CA LEU A 133 12.77 -0.22 8.68
C LEU A 133 11.37 0.25 8.22
N HIS A 134 10.38 -0.66 8.18
CA HIS A 134 9.03 -0.35 7.73
C HIS A 134 8.25 0.50 8.74
N ALA A 135 8.72 0.60 9.98
CA ALA A 135 8.18 1.50 10.99
C ALA A 135 8.80 2.91 10.94
N ASN A 136 9.81 3.14 10.08
CA ASN A 136 10.43 4.44 9.93
C ASN A 136 9.42 5.47 9.37
N SER A 137 9.35 6.65 9.99
CA SER A 137 8.39 7.68 9.61
C SER A 137 8.59 8.18 8.18
N GLN A 138 9.83 8.33 7.72
CA GLN A 138 10.11 8.77 6.35
C GLN A 138 9.68 7.71 5.34
N TYR A 139 9.99 6.44 5.61
CA TYR A 139 9.52 5.32 4.79
C TYR A 139 7.99 5.34 4.65
N LEU A 140 7.27 5.48 5.76
CA LEU A 140 5.80 5.52 5.76
C LEU A 140 5.25 6.76 5.04
N MET A 141 5.87 7.93 5.20
CA MET A 141 5.45 9.15 4.52
C MET A 141 5.63 9.05 3.00
N GLU A 142 6.68 8.38 2.53
CA GLU A 142 6.92 8.16 1.10
C GLU A 142 6.02 7.05 0.53
N ARG A 143 5.80 5.95 1.27
CA ARG A 143 5.05 4.78 0.77
C ARG A 143 3.53 4.91 0.85
N ALA A 144 2.99 5.52 1.90
CA ALA A 144 1.55 5.54 2.14
C ALA A 144 0.71 6.18 1.01
N PRO A 145 1.14 7.30 0.38
CA PRO A 145 0.40 7.89 -0.74
C PRO A 145 0.19 6.92 -1.92
N GLU A 146 1.24 6.21 -2.32
CA GLU A 146 1.19 5.19 -3.38
C GLU A 146 0.16 4.09 -3.05
N ILE A 147 0.23 3.54 -1.83
CA ILE A 147 -0.71 2.49 -1.40
C ILE A 147 -2.15 2.98 -1.41
N ALA A 148 -2.38 4.18 -0.89
CA ALA A 148 -3.71 4.78 -0.81
C ALA A 148 -4.31 5.04 -2.20
N ALA A 149 -3.50 5.53 -3.15
CA ALA A 149 -3.91 5.70 -4.54
C ALA A 149 -4.31 4.37 -5.20
N MET A 150 -3.64 3.29 -4.78
CA MET A 150 -3.86 1.96 -5.29
C MET A 150 -5.00 1.19 -4.62
N THR A 151 -5.78 1.78 -3.70
CA THR A 151 -6.84 1.07 -2.94
C THR A 151 -7.77 0.25 -3.84
N TYR A 152 -8.25 0.85 -4.93
CA TYR A 152 -9.15 0.21 -5.91
C TYR A 152 -8.41 -0.38 -7.13
N SER A 153 -7.08 -0.41 -7.10
CA SER A 153 -6.26 -1.05 -8.13
C SER A 153 -6.04 -2.52 -7.79
N ASN A 154 -6.12 -3.38 -8.82
CA ASN A 154 -5.79 -4.79 -8.70
C ASN A 154 -4.27 -4.94 -8.58
N MET A 155 -3.80 -5.41 -7.42
CA MET A 155 -2.39 -5.76 -7.19
C MET A 155 -2.22 -7.27 -7.26
N TYR A 156 -1.21 -7.71 -8.00
CA TYR A 156 -0.88 -9.13 -8.15
C TYR A 156 0.52 -9.41 -7.61
N HIS A 157 0.89 -10.69 -7.60
CA HIS A 157 2.09 -11.19 -6.95
C HIS A 157 3.40 -10.54 -7.40
N SER A 158 3.48 -10.06 -8.65
CA SER A 158 4.68 -9.39 -9.16
C SER A 158 4.67 -7.87 -9.02
N HIS A 159 3.70 -7.29 -8.31
CA HIS A 159 3.65 -5.86 -8.10
C HIS A 159 4.87 -5.37 -7.32
N GLN A 160 5.49 -4.30 -7.82
CA GLN A 160 6.63 -3.61 -7.23
C GLN A 160 6.31 -2.13 -7.12
N PHE A 161 6.32 -1.66 -5.88
CA PHE A 161 6.09 -0.26 -5.57
C PHE A 161 7.25 0.62 -6.07
N HIS A 162 6.92 1.85 -6.48
CA HIS A 162 7.87 2.81 -7.02
C HIS A 162 8.45 3.75 -5.95
N THR A 163 7.76 3.94 -4.83
CA THR A 163 8.22 4.77 -3.70
C THR A 163 9.04 3.98 -2.67
N ALA A 164 9.80 4.68 -1.82
CA ALA A 164 10.53 4.10 -0.69
C ALA A 164 11.46 2.92 -1.09
N ARG A 165 12.26 3.13 -2.13
CA ARG A 165 13.19 2.15 -2.75
C ARG A 165 14.65 2.45 -2.42
N ASN A 166 15.56 1.53 -2.78
CA ASN A 166 17.02 1.64 -2.55
C ASN A 166 17.43 1.76 -1.07
N LEU A 167 16.65 1.18 -0.15
CA LEU A 167 16.92 1.27 1.29
C LEU A 167 18.04 0.32 1.73
N ARG A 168 18.06 -0.90 1.15
CA ARG A 168 19.09 -1.91 1.42
C ARG A 168 19.52 -2.55 0.11
N MET A 169 20.83 -2.71 -0.05
CA MET A 169 21.43 -3.30 -1.24
C MET A 169 22.47 -4.35 -0.81
N SER A 170 22.63 -5.40 -1.62
CA SER A 170 23.74 -6.33 -1.43
C SER A 170 25.06 -5.68 -1.86
N PRO A 171 26.23 -6.11 -1.33
CA PRO A 171 27.53 -5.61 -1.77
C PRO A 171 27.79 -5.78 -3.28
N ILE A 172 27.11 -6.75 -3.92
CA ILE A 172 27.21 -7.03 -5.35
C ILE A 172 26.17 -6.29 -6.20
N TYR A 173 25.33 -5.44 -5.59
CA TYR A 173 24.24 -4.74 -6.28
C TYR A 173 24.72 -3.99 -7.54
N HIS A 174 25.81 -3.22 -7.44
CA HIS A 174 26.33 -2.47 -8.57
C HIS A 174 26.83 -3.38 -9.69
N HIS A 175 27.51 -4.49 -9.36
CA HIS A 175 27.95 -5.47 -10.36
C HIS A 175 26.77 -6.13 -11.07
N LEU A 176 25.71 -6.45 -10.33
CA LEU A 176 24.50 -7.05 -10.90
C LEU A 176 23.75 -6.04 -11.78
N ARG A 177 23.63 -4.79 -11.33
CA ARG A 177 23.05 -3.70 -12.12
C ARG A 177 23.81 -3.49 -13.43
N ASP A 178 25.14 -3.42 -13.36
CA ASP A 178 25.99 -3.21 -14.54
C ASP A 178 25.94 -4.42 -15.50
N ALA A 179 25.65 -5.61 -14.97
CA ALA A 179 25.35 -6.81 -15.75
C ALA A 179 23.91 -6.85 -16.32
N GLY A 180 23.10 -5.81 -16.09
CA GLY A 180 21.73 -5.70 -16.61
C GLY A 180 20.65 -6.25 -15.68
N ALA A 181 20.91 -6.41 -14.39
CA ALA A 181 19.86 -6.81 -13.44
C ALA A 181 18.73 -5.77 -13.39
N VAL A 182 17.49 -6.25 -13.34
CA VAL A 182 16.30 -5.48 -13.02
C VAL A 182 15.82 -5.90 -11.64
N PHE A 183 15.62 -4.94 -10.73
CA PHE A 183 15.43 -5.17 -9.31
C PHE A 183 14.00 -4.95 -8.84
N GLY A 184 13.52 -5.87 -8.01
CA GLY A 184 12.37 -5.70 -7.14
C GLY A 184 12.83 -5.55 -5.70
N GLU A 185 11.90 -5.22 -4.83
CA GLU A 185 12.09 -5.03 -3.40
C GLU A 185 11.42 -6.16 -2.62
N ILE A 186 12.16 -6.73 -1.68
CA ILE A 186 11.64 -7.66 -0.68
C ILE A 186 12.29 -7.34 0.66
N MET A 187 11.49 -7.01 1.68
CA MET A 187 11.96 -6.74 3.04
C MET A 187 13.07 -5.66 3.09
N GLY A 188 12.88 -4.61 2.29
CA GLY A 188 13.75 -3.46 2.09
C GLY A 188 14.95 -3.71 1.17
N TYR A 189 15.19 -4.94 0.71
CA TYR A 189 16.32 -5.27 -0.16
C TYR A 189 15.96 -5.19 -1.63
N GLU A 190 16.80 -4.50 -2.39
CA GLU A 190 16.80 -4.59 -3.86
C GLU A 190 17.39 -5.95 -4.30
N ARG A 191 16.53 -6.79 -4.89
CA ARG A 191 16.86 -8.14 -5.37
C ARG A 191 16.65 -8.24 -6.88
N PRO A 192 17.62 -8.77 -7.64
CA PRO A 192 17.43 -9.03 -9.06
C PRO A 192 16.24 -9.97 -9.27
N LEU A 193 15.33 -9.56 -10.14
CA LEU A 193 14.21 -10.38 -10.60
C LEU A 193 14.55 -11.08 -11.91
N TRP A 194 15.19 -10.36 -12.84
CA TRP A 194 15.66 -10.86 -14.13
C TRP A 194 16.79 -9.96 -14.67
N PHE A 195 17.41 -10.36 -15.77
CA PHE A 195 18.46 -9.60 -16.45
C PHE A 195 18.05 -9.19 -17.87
N VAL A 196 18.48 -8.01 -18.29
CA VAL A 196 18.42 -7.56 -19.70
C VAL A 196 19.69 -7.95 -20.43
N GLN A 197 19.58 -8.41 -21.67
CA GLN A 197 20.75 -8.80 -22.49
C GLN A 197 21.59 -7.59 -22.91
N PHE A 198 20.93 -6.47 -23.19
CA PHE A 198 21.55 -5.23 -23.65
C PHE A 198 21.17 -4.11 -22.68
N PRO A 199 21.93 -3.91 -21.59
CA PRO A 199 21.67 -2.79 -20.69
C PRO A 199 21.79 -1.48 -21.46
N GLY A 200 20.70 -0.69 -21.43
CA GLY A 200 20.67 0.64 -22.04
C GLY A 200 21.51 1.64 -21.24
N PRO A 201 21.62 2.90 -21.71
CA PRO A 201 22.31 3.96 -20.97
C PRO A 201 21.57 4.37 -19.68
N ASP A 202 20.30 4.01 -19.55
CA ASP A 202 19.50 4.25 -18.36
C ASP A 202 20.02 3.40 -17.18
N ARG A 203 20.27 4.07 -16.07
CA ARG A 203 20.76 3.46 -14.83
C ARG A 203 19.62 3.09 -13.89
N ASN A 204 18.37 3.46 -14.19
CA ASN A 204 17.23 3.03 -13.42
C ASN A 204 16.94 1.56 -13.69
N ALA A 205 17.41 0.72 -12.77
CA ALA A 205 17.26 -0.72 -12.83
C ALA A 205 16.07 -1.23 -12.00
N LEU A 206 15.24 -0.35 -11.45
CA LEU A 206 14.13 -0.75 -10.59
C LEU A 206 12.90 -1.11 -11.42
N PHE A 207 12.35 -2.30 -11.18
CA PHE A 207 11.03 -2.64 -11.66
C PHE A 207 9.97 -1.93 -10.82
N GLN A 208 8.96 -1.43 -11.51
CA GLN A 208 7.82 -0.71 -10.95
C GLN A 208 6.55 -1.20 -11.63
N GLY A 209 5.46 -1.30 -10.87
CA GLY A 209 4.23 -1.89 -11.35
C GLY A 209 4.27 -3.42 -11.32
N GLN A 210 3.49 -4.07 -12.18
CA GLN A 210 3.30 -5.52 -12.17
C GLN A 210 3.28 -6.06 -13.59
N ASP A 211 3.45 -7.38 -13.72
CA ASP A 211 3.32 -8.04 -15.01
C ASP A 211 1.88 -7.97 -15.55
N ALA A 212 1.75 -8.16 -16.87
CA ALA A 212 0.46 -8.29 -17.51
C ALA A 212 -0.33 -9.46 -16.89
N LEU A 213 -1.63 -9.23 -16.70
CA LEU A 213 -2.53 -10.20 -16.06
C LEU A 213 -2.71 -11.49 -16.84
N VAL A 214 -2.72 -11.36 -18.16
CA VAL A 214 -2.96 -12.46 -19.09
C VAL A 214 -1.78 -12.51 -20.03
N GLY A 215 -1.28 -13.73 -20.24
CA GLY A 215 -0.15 -13.99 -21.11
C GLY A 215 1.15 -14.16 -20.34
N LYS A 216 2.26 -14.03 -21.07
CA LYS A 216 3.60 -14.21 -20.52
C LYS A 216 4.06 -12.90 -19.88
N PRO A 217 4.70 -12.95 -18.70
CA PRO A 217 5.32 -11.76 -18.12
C PRO A 217 6.48 -11.26 -18.97
N VAL A 218 6.85 -9.99 -18.80
CA VAL A 218 7.83 -9.29 -19.67
C VAL A 218 9.22 -9.92 -19.66
N TRP A 219 9.52 -10.67 -18.61
CA TRP A 219 10.78 -11.38 -18.40
C TRP A 219 10.77 -12.82 -18.93
N PHE A 220 9.62 -13.38 -19.30
CA PHE A 220 9.48 -14.82 -19.61
C PHE A 220 10.42 -15.28 -20.73
N ASP A 221 10.38 -14.61 -21.88
CA ASP A 221 11.19 -15.00 -23.03
C ASP A 221 12.70 -14.68 -22.82
N ARG A 222 13.03 -13.88 -21.79
CA ARG A 222 14.43 -13.54 -21.45
C ARG A 222 15.13 -14.67 -20.70
N LEU A 223 14.39 -15.49 -19.97
CA LEU A 223 14.92 -16.61 -19.18
C LEU A 223 15.58 -17.70 -20.04
N GLY A 224 15.09 -17.91 -21.28
CA GLY A 224 15.64 -18.93 -22.17
C GLY A 224 17.08 -18.67 -22.63
N SER A 225 17.59 -17.44 -22.44
CA SER A 225 18.91 -17.01 -22.91
C SER A 225 19.99 -16.96 -21.82
N ASN A 226 19.61 -16.89 -20.55
CA ASN A 226 20.53 -16.85 -19.42
C ASN A 226 19.85 -17.45 -18.18
N PRO A 227 20.24 -18.67 -17.74
CA PRO A 227 19.57 -19.38 -16.64
C PRO A 227 19.91 -18.83 -15.24
N MET A 228 20.65 -17.72 -15.13
CA MET A 228 21.01 -17.10 -13.86
C MET A 228 19.81 -16.38 -13.21
N ILE A 229 19.08 -17.18 -12.45
CA ILE A 229 18.34 -16.89 -11.20
C ILE A 229 16.99 -16.18 -11.35
N ILE A 230 15.93 -16.98 -11.24
CA ILE A 230 14.64 -16.60 -10.67
C ILE A 230 14.70 -17.01 -9.20
N LEU A 231 14.75 -16.06 -8.27
CA LEU A 231 14.40 -16.37 -6.89
C LEU A 231 12.88 -16.48 -6.84
N SER A 232 12.41 -17.73 -6.75
CA SER A 232 11.01 -18.06 -6.51
C SER A 232 10.52 -17.24 -5.31
N LEU A 233 9.58 -16.33 -5.57
CA LEU A 233 8.78 -15.62 -4.58
C LEU A 233 7.78 -16.60 -3.94
N LYS A 234 8.29 -17.54 -3.14
CA LYS A 234 7.49 -18.38 -2.24
C LYS A 234 7.87 -18.07 -0.81
#